data_AF-A0AAV6PKX6-F1
#
_entry.id   AF-A0AAV6PKX6-F1
#
_cell.length_a   1.000
_cell.length_b   1.000
_cell.length_c   1.000
_cell.angle_alpha   90.00
_cell.angle_beta   90.00
_cell.angle_gamma   90.00
#
_symmetry.space_group_name_H-M   'P 1'
#
loop_
_entity.id
_entity.type
_entity.pdbx_description
1 polymer ?
#
loop_
_entity_poly.entity_id
_entity_poly.type
_entity_poly.pdbx_seq_one_letter_code
_entity_poly.pdbx_strand_id
1 'polypeptide(L)'
;MSLERIISFLIGDCCGALSPLYKRLVDNIFPANQKNGLVKANMEKLTFYALSVPEELDSIGAYLSKRMSKDVARQRYRYVCIAMEALDQLLMACRSQSINLFVESFLKMVREVLESDKPSLQILGTNLFVKFANIQEDNPSYHRCYHFFVSRFSDMCHSRDEDPDIGFKICMAGIKVRMMVNDDLQANIWDPELMDKIVPSLLFNLQSGECTQNHSSSLLQMSEKEKRLGGVDRVLL
;
A
#
# COMPACT_ATOMS: atom_id res chain seq x y z
N MET A 1 2.99 16.16 27.92
CA MET A 1 2.06 17.16 27.34
C MET A 1 0.68 16.54 27.42
N SER A 2 -0.25 17.08 28.23
CA SER A 2 -1.55 16.42 28.48
C SER A 2 -2.37 16.30 27.19
N LEU A 3 -3.07 15.16 27.03
CA LEU A 3 -3.92 14.84 25.87
C LEU A 3 -4.91 15.98 25.53
N GLU A 4 -5.40 16.70 26.55
CA GLU A 4 -6.28 17.85 26.39
C GLU A 4 -5.63 19.04 25.67
N ARG A 5 -4.34 19.32 25.91
CA ARG A 5 -3.62 20.38 25.19
C ARG A 5 -3.34 19.99 23.74
N ILE A 6 -3.21 18.69 23.46
CA ILE A 6 -3.05 18.14 22.11
C ILE A 6 -4.36 18.25 21.32
N ILE A 7 -5.48 17.86 21.92
CA ILE A 7 -6.81 18.02 21.34
C ILE A 7 -7.10 19.49 21.07
N SER A 8 -6.73 20.40 21.99
CA SER A 8 -6.85 21.85 21.77
C SER A 8 -5.98 22.38 20.62
N PHE A 9 -4.82 21.79 20.35
CA PHE A 9 -3.94 22.17 19.22
C PHE A 9 -4.51 21.69 17.87
N LEU A 10 -5.21 20.55 17.85
CA LEU A 10 -5.86 19.99 16.66
C LEU A 10 -7.21 20.64 16.34
N ILE A 11 -7.87 21.26 17.32
CA ILE A 11 -9.18 21.93 17.19
C ILE A 11 -9.06 23.38 16.65
N GLY A 12 -7.84 23.88 16.41
CA GLY A 12 -7.61 25.21 15.84
C GLY A 12 -8.39 25.44 14.54
N ASP A 13 -9.34 26.36 14.64
CA ASP A 13 -10.26 26.93 13.63
C ASP A 13 -11.56 26.19 13.25
N CYS A 14 -12.61 27.03 13.21
CA CYS A 14 -14.01 26.76 13.52
C CYS A 14 -14.90 26.37 12.32
N CYS A 15 -16.15 25.99 12.63
CA CYS A 15 -17.32 25.84 11.75
C CYS A 15 -17.55 24.49 11.02
N GLY A 16 -17.53 23.37 11.76
CA GLY A 16 -18.13 22.10 11.32
C GLY A 16 -18.85 21.41 12.48
N ALA A 17 -20.02 21.93 12.87
CA ALA A 17 -20.62 21.69 14.18
C ALA A 17 -21.30 20.31 14.42
N LEU A 18 -21.06 19.27 13.61
CA LEU A 18 -21.71 17.95 13.88
C LEU A 18 -20.88 16.70 13.50
N SER A 19 -19.71 16.85 12.87
CA SER A 19 -18.91 15.70 12.43
C SER A 19 -17.79 15.35 13.42
N PRO A 20 -17.57 14.06 13.74
CA PRO A 20 -16.43 13.61 14.55
C PRO A 20 -15.09 14.17 14.05
N LEU A 21 -14.17 14.43 14.99
CA LEU A 21 -12.87 15.07 14.70
C LEU A 21 -12.06 14.31 13.64
N TYR A 22 -11.99 12.98 13.74
CA TYR A 22 -11.26 12.15 12.78
C TYR A 22 -11.76 12.36 11.34
N LYS A 23 -13.07 12.54 11.12
CA LYS A 23 -13.64 12.78 9.78
C LYS A 23 -13.17 14.11 9.23
N ARG A 24 -13.17 15.15 10.06
CA ARG A 24 -12.67 16.48 9.67
C ARG A 24 -11.19 16.44 9.31
N LEU A 25 -10.38 15.75 10.11
CA LEU A 25 -8.95 15.58 9.84
C LEU A 25 -8.72 14.87 8.51
N VAL A 26 -9.44 13.76 8.25
CA VAL A 26 -9.39 13.07 6.96
C VAL A 26 -9.85 13.98 5.82
N ASP A 27 -10.97 14.67 5.94
CA ASP A 27 -11.48 15.53 4.86
C ASP A 27 -10.51 16.67 4.51
N ASN A 28 -9.80 17.20 5.52
CA ASN A 28 -8.83 18.27 5.35
C ASN A 28 -7.56 17.87 4.59
N ILE A 29 -7.23 16.58 4.49
CA ILE A 29 -6.07 16.14 3.69
C ILE A 29 -6.35 16.24 2.18
N PHE A 30 -7.62 16.32 1.79
CA PHE A 30 -8.04 16.41 0.39
C PHE A 30 -8.17 17.88 -0.05
N PRO A 31 -7.48 18.29 -1.13
CA PRO A 31 -7.58 19.64 -1.65
C PRO A 31 -8.90 19.88 -2.40
N ALA A 32 -9.33 21.14 -2.49
CA ALA A 32 -10.43 21.53 -3.38
C ALA A 32 -10.14 21.22 -4.85
N ASN A 33 -8.86 21.28 -5.27
CA ASN A 33 -8.41 20.89 -6.60
C ASN A 33 -7.52 19.65 -6.54
N GLN A 34 -7.96 18.56 -7.17
CA GLN A 34 -7.22 17.29 -7.25
C GLN A 34 -5.81 17.36 -7.86
N LYS A 35 -5.46 18.46 -8.56
CA LYS A 35 -4.10 18.69 -9.06
C LYS A 35 -3.09 19.00 -7.96
N ASN A 36 -3.55 19.47 -6.80
CA ASN A 36 -2.68 19.94 -5.73
C ASN A 36 -2.09 18.80 -4.89
N GLY A 37 -2.56 17.56 -5.08
CA GLY A 37 -2.10 16.41 -4.32
C GLY A 37 -2.50 16.45 -2.85
N LEU A 38 -1.96 15.52 -2.07
CA LEU A 38 -2.21 15.41 -0.63
C LEU A 38 -1.72 16.65 0.11
N VAL A 39 -2.57 17.22 0.97
CA VAL A 39 -2.21 18.41 1.77
C VAL A 39 -1.31 18.01 2.93
N LYS A 40 0.01 18.09 2.73
CA LYS A 40 1.05 17.59 3.67
C LYS A 40 0.86 18.04 5.12
N ALA A 41 0.64 19.33 5.37
CA ALA A 41 0.46 19.84 6.72
C ALA A 41 -0.78 19.25 7.43
N ASN A 42 -1.85 18.94 6.69
CA ASN A 42 -3.04 18.31 7.25
C ASN A 42 -2.84 16.79 7.42
N MET A 43 -2.05 16.18 6.54
CA MET A 43 -1.64 14.78 6.69
C MET A 43 -0.80 14.57 7.95
N GLU A 44 0.18 15.44 8.22
CA GLU A 44 0.98 15.38 9.45
C GLU A 44 0.11 15.46 10.72
N LYS A 45 -0.89 16.35 10.72
CA LYS A 45 -1.89 16.44 11.81
C LYS A 45 -2.69 15.15 11.96
N LEU A 46 -3.15 14.56 10.85
CA LEU A 46 -3.89 13.30 10.85
C LEU A 46 -3.02 12.14 11.38
N THR A 47 -1.78 12.02 10.91
CA THR A 47 -0.82 11.02 11.38
C THR A 47 -0.55 11.19 12.87
N PHE A 48 -0.31 12.42 13.33
CA PHE A 48 -0.08 12.69 14.75
C PHE A 48 -1.29 12.32 15.62
N TYR A 49 -2.50 12.63 15.16
CA TYR A 49 -3.74 12.25 15.85
C TYR A 49 -3.91 10.74 15.92
N ALA A 50 -3.70 10.03 14.80
CA ALA A 50 -3.79 8.57 14.73
C ALA A 50 -2.82 7.87 15.69
N LEU A 51 -1.59 8.39 15.83
CA LEU A 51 -0.60 7.86 16.78
C LEU A 51 -0.90 8.22 18.24
N SER A 52 -1.58 9.34 18.47
CA SER A 52 -1.96 9.78 19.81
C SER A 52 -3.21 9.06 20.34
N VAL A 53 -4.10 8.61 19.44
CA VAL A 53 -5.36 7.92 19.76
C VAL A 53 -5.50 6.68 18.86
N PRO A 54 -4.79 5.57 19.15
CA PRO A 54 -4.79 4.38 18.30
C PRO A 54 -6.17 3.74 18.11
N GLU A 55 -7.09 3.94 19.07
CA GLU A 55 -8.49 3.46 19.00
C GLU A 55 -9.27 4.10 17.84
N GLU A 56 -8.90 5.31 17.42
CA GLU A 56 -9.53 6.02 16.30
C GLU A 56 -8.94 5.61 14.94
N LEU A 57 -7.83 4.85 14.92
CA LEU A 57 -7.16 4.45 13.69
C LEU A 57 -8.07 3.59 12.80
N ASP A 58 -8.87 2.70 13.39
CA ASP A 58 -9.87 1.91 12.64
C ASP A 58 -10.95 2.82 12.04
N SER A 59 -11.48 3.78 12.82
CA SER A 59 -12.45 4.78 12.35
C SER A 59 -11.90 5.64 11.20
N ILE A 60 -10.61 6.04 11.29
CA ILE A 60 -9.91 6.77 10.24
C ILE A 60 -9.82 5.92 8.98
N GLY A 61 -9.35 4.67 9.09
CA GLY A 61 -9.24 3.72 7.98
C GLY A 61 -10.58 3.45 7.31
N ALA A 62 -11.62 3.16 8.09
CA ALA A 62 -12.95 2.86 7.57
C ALA A 62 -13.57 4.06 6.84
N TYR A 63 -13.39 5.28 7.38
CA TYR A 63 -13.87 6.50 6.73
C TYR A 63 -13.10 6.82 5.45
N LEU A 64 -11.77 6.68 5.48
CA LEU A 64 -10.92 6.88 4.30
C LEU A 64 -11.26 5.88 3.20
N SER A 65 -11.45 4.60 3.53
CA SER A 65 -11.92 3.55 2.62
C SER A 65 -13.26 3.93 2.00
N LYS A 66 -14.27 4.25 2.83
CA LYS A 66 -15.60 4.65 2.34
C LYS A 66 -15.56 5.87 1.42
N ARG A 67 -14.68 6.83 1.70
CA ARG A 67 -14.50 8.02 0.86
C ARG A 67 -13.84 7.64 -0.47
N MET A 68 -12.78 6.85 -0.45
CA MET A 68 -12.11 6.37 -1.66
C MET A 68 -13.05 5.58 -2.57
N SER A 69 -13.88 4.68 -2.01
CA SER A 69 -14.82 3.91 -2.82
C SER A 69 -15.84 4.79 -3.56
N LYS A 70 -16.27 5.90 -2.94
CA LYS A 70 -17.09 6.91 -3.64
C LYS A 70 -16.34 7.58 -4.79
N ASP A 71 -15.03 7.76 -4.65
CA ASP A 71 -14.19 8.38 -5.69
C ASP A 71 -13.89 7.42 -6.83
N VAL A 72 -13.72 6.13 -6.54
CA VAL A 72 -13.66 5.06 -7.54
C VAL A 72 -14.97 5.02 -8.34
N ALA A 73 -16.12 4.96 -7.68
CA ALA A 73 -17.44 4.93 -8.32
C ALA A 73 -17.72 6.18 -9.19
N ARG A 74 -17.17 7.33 -8.81
CA ARG A 74 -17.28 8.60 -9.55
C ARG A 74 -16.14 8.82 -10.55
N GLN A 75 -15.26 7.83 -10.74
CA GLN A 75 -14.12 7.91 -11.64
C GLN A 75 -13.17 9.09 -11.36
N ARG A 76 -13.07 9.49 -10.09
CA ARG A 76 -12.24 10.60 -9.60
C ARG A 76 -10.84 10.12 -9.18
N TYR A 77 -10.12 9.52 -10.12
CA TYR A 77 -8.90 8.76 -9.82
C TYR A 77 -7.76 9.55 -9.18
N ARG A 78 -7.66 10.87 -9.39
CA ARG A 78 -6.66 11.67 -8.68
C ARG A 78 -6.95 11.78 -7.19
N TYR A 79 -8.23 11.82 -6.81
CA TYR A 79 -8.62 11.74 -5.39
C TYR A 79 -8.39 10.33 -4.82
N VAL A 80 -8.56 9.28 -5.63
CA VAL A 80 -8.16 7.92 -5.25
C VAL A 80 -6.66 7.85 -4.97
N CYS A 81 -5.81 8.42 -5.83
CA CYS A 81 -4.36 8.49 -5.59
C CYS A 81 -4.03 9.22 -4.28
N ILE A 82 -4.72 10.33 -3.97
CA ILE A 82 -4.53 11.06 -2.70
C ILE A 82 -4.92 10.19 -1.50
N ALA A 83 -6.02 9.44 -1.58
CA ALA A 83 -6.43 8.53 -0.51
C ALA A 83 -5.42 7.39 -0.31
N MET A 84 -4.88 6.84 -1.39
CA MET A 84 -3.85 5.80 -1.35
C MET A 84 -2.51 6.32 -0.81
N GLU A 85 -2.14 7.57 -1.12
CA GLU A 85 -0.95 8.22 -0.55
C GLU A 85 -1.11 8.48 0.95
N ALA A 86 -2.30 8.91 1.39
CA ALA A 86 -2.61 9.03 2.82
C ALA A 86 -2.57 7.67 3.53
N LEU A 87 -3.10 6.62 2.89
CA LEU A 87 -3.06 5.24 3.38
C LEU A 87 -1.62 4.75 3.57
N ASP A 88 -0.72 5.03 2.61
CA ASP A 88 0.72 4.73 2.68
C ASP A 88 1.40 5.45 3.85
N GLN A 89 1.15 6.74 4.02
CA GLN A 89 1.76 7.51 5.12
C GLN A 89 1.26 7.05 6.50
N LEU A 90 -0.02 6.70 6.63
CA LEU A 90 -0.56 6.12 7.86
C LEU A 90 0.09 4.77 8.16
N LEU A 91 0.21 3.90 7.15
CA LEU A 91 0.84 2.60 7.29
C LEU A 91 2.28 2.72 7.81
N MET A 92 3.07 3.60 7.17
CA MET A 92 4.48 3.81 7.51
C MET A 92 4.68 4.48 8.87
N ALA A 93 3.68 5.19 9.38
CA ALA A 93 3.74 5.83 10.69
C ALA A 93 3.33 4.90 11.84
N CYS A 94 2.49 3.90 11.56
CA CYS A 94 2.01 2.95 12.57
C CYS A 94 3.12 2.02 13.06
N ARG A 95 3.05 1.62 14.34
CA ARG A 95 3.89 0.57 14.92
C ARG A 95 3.19 -0.79 14.79
N SER A 96 3.94 -1.89 14.94
CA SER A 96 3.46 -3.28 14.82
C SER A 96 2.21 -3.61 15.67
N GLN A 97 2.00 -2.93 16.79
CA GLN A 97 0.83 -3.14 17.66
C GLN A 97 -0.43 -2.44 17.14
N SER A 98 -0.29 -1.27 16.49
CA SER A 98 -1.42 -0.48 15.98
C SER A 98 -1.81 -0.87 14.56
N ILE A 99 -0.88 -1.48 13.80
CA ILE A 99 -1.12 -1.87 12.41
C ILE A 99 -2.31 -2.84 12.29
N ASN A 100 -2.48 -3.77 13.24
CA ASN A 100 -3.57 -4.74 13.27
C ASN A 100 -4.98 -4.10 13.30
N LEU A 101 -5.12 -2.89 13.85
CA LEU A 101 -6.39 -2.14 13.85
C LEU A 101 -6.69 -1.49 12.50
N PHE A 102 -5.68 -1.36 11.64
CA PHE A 102 -5.76 -0.64 10.37
C PHE A 102 -5.70 -1.56 9.15
N VAL A 103 -5.13 -2.76 9.30
CA VAL A 103 -4.87 -3.69 8.20
C VAL A 103 -6.13 -4.03 7.41
N GLU A 104 -7.29 -4.19 8.06
CA GLU A 104 -8.52 -4.52 7.33
C GLU A 104 -8.91 -3.40 6.35
N SER A 105 -8.93 -2.16 6.82
CA SER A 105 -9.19 -0.98 5.98
C SER A 105 -8.13 -0.80 4.90
N PHE A 106 -6.86 -1.04 5.23
CA PHE A 106 -5.74 -1.00 4.30
C PHE A 106 -5.93 -2.02 3.16
N LEU A 107 -6.09 -3.31 3.48
CA LEU A 107 -6.24 -4.38 2.51
C LEU A 107 -7.51 -4.18 1.67
N LYS A 108 -8.59 -3.69 2.26
CA LYS A 108 -9.81 -3.35 1.52
C LYS A 108 -9.56 -2.29 0.44
N MET A 109 -8.84 -1.22 0.77
CA MET A 109 -8.52 -0.17 -0.19
C MET A 109 -7.56 -0.66 -1.28
N VAL A 110 -6.52 -1.42 -0.91
CA VAL A 110 -5.58 -2.01 -1.87
C VAL A 110 -6.31 -2.95 -2.84
N ARG A 111 -7.22 -3.78 -2.33
CA ARG A 111 -8.07 -4.64 -3.17
C ARG A 111 -8.85 -3.84 -4.20
N GLU A 112 -9.56 -2.80 -3.76
CA GLU A 112 -10.43 -2.01 -4.65
C GLU A 112 -9.63 -1.34 -5.79
N VAL A 113 -8.41 -0.86 -5.54
CA VAL A 113 -7.57 -0.29 -6.61
C VAL A 113 -6.95 -1.36 -7.52
N LEU A 114 -6.69 -2.56 -7.00
CA LEU A 114 -6.21 -3.69 -7.81
C LEU A 114 -7.31 -4.23 -8.72
N GLU A 115 -8.59 -4.17 -8.32
CA GLU A 115 -9.73 -4.60 -9.12
C GLU A 115 -10.05 -3.64 -10.27
N SER A 116 -9.55 -2.40 -10.24
CA SER A 116 -9.74 -1.43 -11.31
C SER A 116 -9.04 -1.87 -12.61
N ASP A 117 -9.66 -1.56 -13.75
CA ASP A 117 -9.07 -1.79 -15.09
C ASP A 117 -7.93 -0.82 -15.43
N LYS A 118 -7.66 0.18 -14.57
CA LYS A 118 -6.59 1.15 -14.78
C LYS A 118 -5.23 0.60 -14.36
N PRO A 119 -4.26 0.48 -15.28
CA PRO A 119 -2.92 0.00 -14.96
C PRO A 119 -2.22 0.81 -13.87
N SER A 120 -2.40 2.13 -13.87
CA SER A 120 -1.79 3.02 -12.88
C SER A 120 -2.29 2.79 -11.46
N LEU A 121 -3.57 2.42 -11.29
CA LEU A 121 -4.13 2.07 -9.99
C LEU A 121 -3.68 0.68 -9.53
N GLN A 122 -3.60 -0.28 -10.45
CA GLN A 122 -3.09 -1.61 -10.15
C GLN A 122 -1.64 -1.54 -9.67
N ILE A 123 -0.78 -0.82 -10.39
CA ILE A 123 0.63 -0.61 -10.01
C ILE A 123 0.73 0.09 -8.64
N LEU A 124 -0.10 1.11 -8.38
CA LEU A 124 -0.14 1.80 -7.09
C LEU A 124 -0.51 0.86 -5.95
N GLY A 125 -1.56 0.06 -6.11
CA GLY A 125 -1.99 -0.95 -5.14
C GLY A 125 -0.91 -2.00 -4.89
N THR A 126 -0.27 -2.51 -5.95
CA THR A 126 0.82 -3.47 -5.84
C THR A 126 2.00 -2.93 -5.06
N ASN A 127 2.47 -1.72 -5.39
CA ASN A 127 3.60 -1.11 -4.69
C ASN A 127 3.29 -0.93 -3.19
N LEU A 128 2.06 -0.56 -2.86
CA LEU A 128 1.66 -0.38 -1.47
C LEU A 128 1.56 -1.72 -0.72
N PHE A 129 1.03 -2.77 -1.37
CA PHE A 129 1.02 -4.12 -0.83
C PHE A 129 2.42 -4.67 -0.56
N VAL A 130 3.36 -4.45 -1.49
CA VAL A 130 4.78 -4.80 -1.35
C VAL A 130 5.39 -4.08 -0.14
N LYS A 131 5.09 -2.79 0.08
CA LYS A 131 5.55 -2.12 1.30
C LYS A 131 4.99 -2.76 2.57
N PHE A 132 3.69 -3.05 2.58
CA PHE A 132 3.03 -3.70 3.71
C PHE A 132 3.63 -5.07 4.04
N ALA A 133 3.82 -5.92 3.04
CA ALA A 133 4.37 -7.27 3.23
C ALA A 133 5.83 -7.29 3.73
N ASN A 134 6.55 -6.17 3.67
CA ASN A 134 7.92 -6.03 4.20
C ASN A 134 7.94 -5.58 5.67
N ILE A 135 6.80 -5.19 6.25
CA ILE A 135 6.74 -4.76 7.64
C ILE A 135 6.89 -6.00 8.52
N GLN A 136 7.93 -6.03 9.36
CA GLN A 136 8.12 -7.11 10.33
C GLN A 136 7.09 -6.98 11.46
N GLU A 137 6.30 -8.03 11.66
CA GLU A 137 5.29 -8.11 12.71
C GLU A 137 5.47 -9.38 13.54
N ASP A 138 5.26 -9.27 14.85
CA ASP A 138 5.49 -10.37 15.80
C ASP A 138 4.46 -11.50 15.68
N ASN A 139 3.23 -11.20 15.24
CA ASN A 139 2.15 -12.18 15.11
C ASN A 139 1.12 -11.77 14.05
N PRO A 140 1.38 -12.02 12.75
CA PRO A 140 0.47 -11.65 11.67
C PRO A 140 -0.85 -12.44 11.73
N SER A 141 -1.99 -11.74 11.72
CA SER A 141 -3.33 -12.35 11.84
C SER A 141 -4.16 -12.33 10.55
N TYR A 142 -3.66 -11.68 9.51
CA TYR A 142 -4.39 -11.34 8.28
C TYR A 142 -4.19 -12.31 7.11
N HIS A 143 -3.54 -13.46 7.32
CA HIS A 143 -3.24 -14.44 6.25
C HIS A 143 -4.48 -14.89 5.45
N ARG A 144 -5.65 -14.97 6.08
CA ARG A 144 -6.91 -15.36 5.39
C ARG A 144 -7.34 -14.36 4.32
N CYS A 145 -6.87 -13.11 4.39
CA CYS A 145 -7.20 -12.07 3.41
C CYS A 145 -6.36 -12.18 2.13
N TYR A 146 -5.29 -13.00 2.12
CA TYR A 146 -4.34 -13.09 1.01
C TYR A 146 -4.80 -13.89 -0.20
N HIS A 147 -5.81 -14.76 -0.06
CA HIS A 147 -6.30 -15.56 -1.18
C HIS A 147 -6.67 -14.70 -2.40
N PHE A 148 -7.38 -13.59 -2.18
CA PHE A 148 -7.69 -12.65 -3.25
C PHE A 148 -6.44 -12.03 -3.87
N PHE A 149 -5.50 -11.55 -3.05
CA PHE A 149 -4.30 -10.87 -3.54
C PHE A 149 -3.42 -11.82 -4.36
N VAL A 150 -3.25 -13.04 -3.88
CA VAL A 150 -2.51 -14.10 -4.57
C VAL A 150 -3.13 -14.40 -5.94
N SER A 151 -4.46 -14.54 -6.00
CA SER A 151 -5.17 -14.72 -7.27
C SER A 151 -4.98 -13.50 -8.18
N ARG A 152 -5.21 -12.29 -7.67
CA ARG A 152 -5.17 -11.06 -8.45
C ARG A 152 -3.78 -10.77 -9.02
N PHE A 153 -2.72 -10.95 -8.23
CA PHE A 153 -1.35 -10.77 -8.70
C PHE A 153 -0.95 -11.82 -9.73
N SER A 154 -1.48 -13.04 -9.64
CA SER A 154 -1.28 -14.08 -10.66
C SER A 154 -1.97 -13.72 -11.98
N ASP A 155 -3.16 -13.13 -11.93
CA ASP A 155 -3.85 -12.65 -13.13
C ASP A 155 -3.08 -11.49 -13.78
N MET A 156 -2.54 -10.58 -12.97
CA MET A 156 -1.69 -9.47 -13.45
C MET A 156 -0.44 -9.96 -14.20
N CYS A 157 0.14 -11.11 -13.82
CA CYS A 157 1.27 -11.72 -14.53
C CYS A 157 0.93 -12.11 -15.99
N HIS A 158 -0.36 -12.26 -16.33
CA HIS A 158 -0.84 -12.61 -17.67
C HIS A 158 -1.56 -11.46 -18.36
N SER A 159 -1.36 -10.22 -17.91
CA SER A 159 -2.05 -9.06 -18.48
C SER A 159 -1.85 -8.99 -19.99
N ARG A 160 -2.96 -8.99 -20.73
CA ARG A 160 -3.01 -8.81 -22.19
C ARG A 160 -3.54 -7.41 -22.50
N ASP A 161 -2.89 -6.40 -21.94
CA ASP A 161 -3.21 -5.01 -22.26
C ASP A 161 -2.96 -4.75 -23.75
N GLU A 162 -3.73 -3.84 -24.34
CA GLU A 162 -3.56 -3.47 -25.75
C GLU A 162 -2.19 -2.82 -26.00
N ASP A 163 -1.67 -2.12 -24.99
CA ASP A 163 -0.33 -1.55 -25.00
C ASP A 163 0.66 -2.54 -24.35
N PRO A 164 1.64 -3.07 -25.11
CA PRO A 164 2.61 -4.04 -24.59
C PRO A 164 3.46 -3.47 -23.44
N ASP A 165 3.75 -2.17 -23.43
CA ASP A 165 4.53 -1.53 -22.34
C ASP A 165 3.72 -1.46 -21.05
N ILE A 166 2.41 -1.28 -21.17
CA ILE A 166 1.47 -1.27 -20.03
C ILE A 166 1.29 -2.69 -19.50
N GLY A 167 1.04 -3.65 -20.39
CA GLY A 167 0.95 -5.08 -20.04
C GLY A 167 2.20 -5.55 -19.31
N PHE A 168 3.38 -5.16 -19.79
CA PHE A 168 4.65 -5.44 -19.15
C PHE A 168 4.76 -4.84 -17.73
N LYS A 169 4.35 -3.59 -17.52
CA LYS A 169 4.37 -2.95 -16.18
C LYS A 169 3.43 -3.65 -15.20
N ILE A 170 2.23 -4.03 -15.64
CA ILE A 170 1.26 -4.78 -14.83
C ILE A 170 1.85 -6.15 -14.44
N CYS A 171 2.45 -6.83 -15.42
CA CYS A 171 3.08 -8.13 -15.18
C CYS A 171 4.22 -8.04 -14.18
N MET A 172 5.14 -7.09 -14.36
CA MET A 172 6.26 -6.85 -13.44
C MET A 172 5.79 -6.51 -12.02
N ALA A 173 4.66 -5.82 -11.87
CA ALA A 173 4.07 -5.56 -10.57
C ALA A 173 3.64 -6.88 -9.90
N GLY A 174 2.93 -7.77 -10.62
CA GLY A 174 2.56 -9.10 -10.11
C GLY A 174 3.76 -9.97 -9.70
N ILE A 175 4.80 -10.00 -10.53
CA ILE A 175 6.04 -10.76 -10.25
C ILE A 175 6.73 -10.26 -8.98
N LYS A 176 6.84 -8.93 -8.78
CA LYS A 176 7.49 -8.34 -7.61
C LYS A 176 6.89 -8.82 -6.29
N VAL A 177 5.56 -8.91 -6.21
CA VAL A 177 4.90 -9.41 -4.99
C VAL A 177 5.33 -10.83 -4.70
N ARG A 178 5.36 -11.71 -5.71
CA ARG A 178 5.70 -13.12 -5.52
C ARG A 178 7.14 -13.34 -5.10
N MET A 179 8.07 -12.53 -5.60
CA MET A 179 9.48 -12.61 -5.19
C MET A 179 9.73 -12.11 -3.76
N MET A 180 8.86 -11.24 -3.25
CA MET A 180 9.07 -10.55 -1.98
C MET A 180 8.45 -11.28 -0.79
N VAL A 181 7.52 -12.19 -1.06
CA VAL A 181 6.84 -12.95 -0.02
C VAL A 181 7.79 -14.02 0.53
N ASN A 182 8.36 -13.76 1.71
CA ASN A 182 9.29 -14.63 2.45
C ASN A 182 8.69 -16.01 2.81
N ASP A 183 9.57 -16.97 3.12
CA ASP A 183 9.30 -18.40 3.43
C ASP A 183 8.10 -18.65 4.36
N ASP A 184 7.79 -17.74 5.31
CA ASP A 184 6.68 -17.94 6.26
C ASP A 184 5.28 -17.73 5.64
N LEU A 185 5.16 -16.92 4.58
CA LEU A 185 3.93 -16.90 3.75
C LEU A 185 3.97 -17.96 2.65
N GLN A 186 5.15 -18.49 2.32
CA GLN A 186 5.31 -19.45 1.22
C GLN A 186 4.59 -20.76 1.47
N ALA A 187 4.32 -21.16 2.73
CA ALA A 187 3.66 -22.41 3.03
C ALA A 187 2.30 -22.60 2.32
N ASN A 188 1.63 -21.52 1.90
CA ASN A 188 0.39 -21.55 1.10
C ASN A 188 0.54 -21.04 -0.35
N ILE A 189 1.75 -20.69 -0.81
CA ILE A 189 1.99 -20.11 -2.15
C ILE A 189 2.57 -21.16 -3.12
N TRP A 190 3.09 -22.28 -2.64
CA TRP A 190 3.50 -23.42 -3.49
C TRP A 190 2.32 -24.34 -3.88
N ASP A 191 1.08 -23.86 -3.77
CA ASP A 191 -0.09 -24.59 -4.23
C ASP A 191 0.10 -24.95 -5.73
N PRO A 192 0.02 -26.22 -6.14
CA PRO A 192 0.27 -26.64 -7.51
C PRO A 192 -0.54 -25.86 -8.56
N GLU A 193 -1.79 -25.49 -8.24
CA GLU A 193 -2.64 -24.65 -9.10
C GLU A 193 -2.06 -23.25 -9.36
N LEU A 194 -1.28 -22.74 -8.41
CA LEU A 194 -0.62 -21.44 -8.51
C LEU A 194 0.64 -21.54 -9.39
N MET A 195 1.44 -22.60 -9.21
CA MET A 195 2.67 -22.83 -9.97
C MET A 195 2.42 -23.00 -11.48
N ASP A 196 1.30 -23.64 -11.84
CA ASP A 196 0.88 -23.84 -13.23
C ASP A 196 0.60 -22.53 -13.99
N LYS A 197 0.30 -21.44 -13.28
CA LYS A 197 0.07 -20.12 -13.89
C LYS A 197 1.37 -19.31 -13.95
N ILE A 198 2.22 -19.46 -12.95
CA ILE A 198 3.39 -18.60 -12.79
C ILE A 198 4.56 -18.96 -13.67
N VAL A 199 4.88 -20.25 -13.78
CA VAL A 199 6.04 -20.68 -14.55
C VAL A 199 5.86 -20.28 -16.02
N PRO A 200 4.67 -20.46 -16.64
CA PRO A 200 4.42 -19.95 -17.99
C PRO A 200 4.52 -18.43 -18.10
N SER A 201 4.04 -17.67 -17.11
CA SER A 201 4.19 -16.20 -17.09
C SER A 201 5.65 -15.75 -17.09
N LEU A 202 6.47 -16.32 -16.21
CA LEU A 202 7.89 -15.96 -16.13
C LEU A 202 8.62 -16.32 -17.43
N LEU A 203 8.34 -17.50 -17.98
CA LEU A 203 8.92 -17.95 -19.26
C LEU A 203 8.49 -17.07 -20.43
N PHE A 204 7.21 -16.68 -20.50
CA PHE A 204 6.69 -15.78 -21.53
C PHE A 204 7.41 -14.42 -21.52
N ASN A 205 7.61 -13.84 -20.33
CA ASN A 205 8.33 -12.56 -20.19
C ASN A 205 9.82 -12.69 -20.49
N LEU A 206 10.45 -13.83 -20.16
CA LEU A 206 11.85 -14.10 -20.48
C LEU A 206 12.08 -14.32 -21.98
N GLN A 207 11.13 -14.94 -22.68
CA GLN A 207 11.21 -15.19 -24.12
C GLN A 207 10.94 -13.95 -24.98
N SER A 208 10.25 -12.95 -24.43
CA SER A 208 9.90 -11.69 -25.12
C SER A 208 11.07 -10.69 -25.23
N GLY A 209 12.30 -11.10 -24.91
CA GLY A 209 13.50 -10.57 -25.57
C GLY A 209 14.10 -9.22 -25.17
N GLU A 210 13.52 -8.42 -24.26
CA GLU A 210 14.11 -7.10 -23.92
C GLU A 210 14.22 -6.76 -22.41
N CYS A 211 13.82 -7.65 -21.49
CA CYS A 211 13.66 -7.28 -20.08
C CYS A 211 14.93 -7.43 -19.20
N THR A 212 15.87 -8.34 -19.51
CA THR A 212 16.82 -8.81 -18.48
C THR A 212 18.15 -8.04 -18.42
N GLN A 213 18.50 -7.25 -19.44
CA GLN A 213 19.84 -6.62 -19.49
C GLN A 213 19.95 -5.27 -18.75
N ASN A 214 18.85 -4.52 -18.60
CA ASN A 214 18.91 -3.17 -17.99
C ASN A 214 18.52 -3.12 -16.50
N HIS A 215 17.96 -4.19 -15.92
CA HIS A 215 17.46 -4.17 -14.53
C HIS A 215 18.01 -5.27 -13.62
N SER A 216 18.76 -6.24 -14.15
CA SER A 216 19.60 -7.13 -13.34
C SER A 216 20.62 -6.32 -12.54
N SER A 217 21.15 -5.24 -13.11
CA SER A 217 22.00 -4.26 -12.42
C SER A 217 21.28 -3.47 -11.32
N SER A 218 20.00 -3.13 -11.49
CA SER A 218 19.23 -2.36 -10.48
C SER A 218 18.79 -3.21 -9.28
N LEU A 219 18.37 -4.45 -9.51
CA LEU A 219 17.95 -5.39 -8.44
C LEU A 219 19.14 -5.88 -7.61
N LEU A 220 20.30 -6.11 -8.25
CA LEU A 220 21.53 -6.45 -7.54
C LEU A 220 22.04 -5.26 -6.70
N GLN A 221 21.96 -4.03 -7.23
CA GLN A 221 22.34 -2.82 -6.50
C GLN A 221 21.43 -2.53 -5.28
N MET A 222 20.15 -2.90 -5.33
CA MET A 222 19.25 -2.76 -4.18
C MET A 222 19.59 -3.75 -3.06
N SER A 223 19.85 -5.03 -3.39
CA SER A 223 20.25 -6.02 -2.38
C SER A 223 21.64 -5.74 -1.79
N GLU A 224 22.55 -5.14 -2.56
CA GLU A 224 23.90 -4.76 -2.09
C GLU A 224 23.90 -3.52 -1.19
N LYS A 225 23.04 -2.53 -1.45
CA LYS A 225 22.88 -1.37 -0.56
C LYS A 225 22.29 -1.77 0.80
N GLU A 226 21.35 -2.70 0.81
CA GLU A 226 20.69 -3.18 2.02
C GLU A 226 21.64 -3.99 2.92
N LYS A 227 22.52 -4.82 2.32
CA LYS A 227 23.62 -5.49 3.05
C LYS A 227 24.68 -4.54 3.58
N ARG A 228 24.95 -3.42 2.89
CA ARG A 228 25.96 -2.42 3.33
C ARG A 228 25.45 -1.50 4.44
N LEU A 229 24.15 -1.30 4.57
CA LEU A 229 23.55 -0.50 5.64
C LEU A 229 23.28 -1.30 6.94
N GLY A 230 23.13 -2.63 6.86
CA GLY A 230 23.01 -3.50 8.04
C GLY A 230 24.35 -4.03 8.60
N GLY A 231 25.48 -3.67 7.99
CA GLY A 231 26.81 -4.25 8.27
C GLY A 231 27.76 -3.39 9.08
N VAL A 232 27.38 -2.18 9.50
CA VAL A 232 28.24 -1.27 10.28
C VAL A 232 27.57 -0.93 11.61
N ASP A 233 27.58 -1.90 12.53
CA ASP A 233 27.61 -1.66 14.00
C ASP A 233 27.68 -3.00 14.77
N ARG A 234 28.67 -3.83 14.42
CA ARG A 234 29.09 -4.98 15.25
C ARG A 234 30.59 -5.16 15.30
N VAL A 235 31.37 -4.09 15.40
CA VAL A 235 32.72 -4.16 15.99
C VAL A 235 33.05 -2.79 16.56
N LEU A 236 33.04 -2.66 17.89
CA LEU A 236 33.99 -1.87 18.69
C LEU A 236 33.67 -2.08 20.19
N LEU A 237 34.33 -3.10 20.75
CA LEU A 237 35.30 -2.85 21.81
C LEU A 237 36.55 -2.30 21.14
#